data_AF-A0A951TB33-F1
#
_entry.id   AF-A0A951TB33-F1
#
_cell.length_a   1.000
_cell.length_b   1.000
_cell.length_c   1.000
_cell.angle_alpha   90.00
_cell.angle_beta   90.00
_cell.angle_gamma   90.00
#
_symmetry.space_group_name_H-M   'P 1'
#
loop_
_entity.id
_entity.type
_entity.pdbx_description
1 polymer ?
#
loop_
_entity_poly.entity_id
_entity_poly.type
_entity_poly.pdbx_seq_one_letter_code
_entity_poly.pdbx_strand_id
1 'polypeptide(L)'
;MMPLWTVFHWTRGARARGALAASLYEPLSSEERALLDEALAGDPELRRDADSLRRVRDVVALETPEFTGNLFPALAARIEGRRLARRMTYRRVALAGAVCVPVALAAVFVLPGFFAVSPGGVEMAGEMPSSTLAGDLQTARQLIQAQDYAGGMRVLNQALARNPEDPRAGEAQTLLADMEFDHFQRYPEAHAAYARLREQYPGNFMESPASIERFNLLDEARPSGYATLHALDVARGSHDTAFQQYERLVAQNPGSLLASVALEEMQALVGGPVSGGAESAILALERARDRCTEPAAIAQFNLALGGLYCDSLHDEEHARDLFLRTVSSGEPSLSLRAQQALARLGD
;
A
#
# COMPACT_ATOMS: atom_id res chain seq x y z
N MET A 1 -8.09 5.49 3.79
CA MET A 1 -8.60 4.14 3.56
C MET A 1 -7.46 3.19 3.83
N MET A 2 -7.66 2.21 4.70
CA MET A 2 -6.82 1.01 4.67
C MET A 2 -7.27 0.20 3.44
N PRO A 3 -6.35 -0.33 2.61
CA PRO A 3 -6.75 -1.11 1.45
C PRO A 3 -7.61 -2.32 1.82
N LEU A 4 -8.58 -2.71 1.02
CA LEU A 4 -9.36 -3.92 1.27
C LEU A 4 -8.49 -5.19 1.32
N TRP A 5 -7.30 -5.25 0.70
CA TRP A 5 -6.38 -6.37 0.93
C TRP A 5 -5.68 -6.33 2.30
N THR A 6 -5.66 -5.20 3.02
CA THR A 6 -5.33 -5.18 4.46
C THR A 6 -6.50 -5.66 5.32
N VAL A 7 -7.71 -5.69 4.74
CA VAL A 7 -8.95 -6.16 5.36
C VAL A 7 -9.22 -7.64 5.00
N PHE A 8 -8.69 -8.15 3.88
CA PHE A 8 -8.95 -9.50 3.43
C PHE A 8 -7.81 -10.48 3.72
N HIS A 9 -8.10 -11.40 4.66
CA HIS A 9 -7.47 -12.70 5.01
C HIS A 9 -6.54 -12.79 6.25
N TRP A 10 -6.28 -11.71 7.01
CA TRP A 10 -5.12 -11.74 7.92
C TRP A 10 -5.21 -11.00 9.27
N THR A 11 -6.35 -10.45 9.69
CA THR A 11 -6.32 -9.52 10.83
C THR A 11 -5.87 -10.16 12.14
N ARG A 12 -6.25 -11.41 12.48
CA ARG A 12 -5.72 -12.10 13.67
C ARG A 12 -4.47 -12.92 13.37
N GLY A 13 -4.46 -13.70 12.29
CA GLY A 13 -3.32 -14.57 11.93
C GLY A 13 -2.06 -13.82 11.48
N ALA A 14 -2.18 -12.74 10.71
CA ALA A 14 -1.02 -11.89 10.39
C ALA A 14 -0.71 -10.89 11.50
N ARG A 15 -1.67 -10.46 12.33
CA ARG A 15 -1.29 -9.77 13.59
C ARG A 15 -0.58 -10.72 14.55
N ALA A 16 -0.94 -12.00 14.59
CA ALA A 16 -0.25 -13.01 15.39
C ALA A 16 1.13 -13.31 14.80
N ARG A 17 1.28 -13.46 13.48
CA ARG A 17 2.60 -13.59 12.84
C ARG A 17 3.45 -12.32 12.98
N GLY A 18 2.82 -11.15 12.91
CA GLY A 18 3.46 -9.85 13.17
C GLY A 18 3.90 -9.71 14.62
N ALA A 19 3.05 -10.09 15.57
CA ALA A 19 3.37 -10.16 17.00
C ALA A 19 4.44 -11.22 17.27
N LEU A 20 4.41 -12.37 16.59
CA LEU A 20 5.46 -13.38 16.66
C LEU A 20 6.79 -12.81 16.20
N ALA A 21 6.83 -12.15 15.03
CA ALA A 21 8.03 -11.50 14.52
C ALA A 21 8.54 -10.41 15.47
N ALA A 22 7.64 -9.54 15.96
CA ALA A 22 7.98 -8.51 16.94
C ALA A 22 8.52 -9.10 18.25
N SER A 23 7.93 -10.20 18.73
CA SER A 23 8.36 -10.88 19.98
C SER A 23 9.79 -11.41 19.95
N LEU A 24 10.38 -11.56 18.77
CA LEU A 24 11.78 -11.99 18.64
C LEU A 24 12.75 -10.88 19.02
N TYR A 25 12.35 -9.61 18.91
CA TYR A 25 13.21 -8.44 19.06
C TYR A 25 12.78 -7.53 20.22
N GLU A 26 11.49 -7.44 20.50
CA GLU A 26 10.92 -6.49 21.47
C GLU A 26 9.88 -7.16 22.38
N PRO A 27 9.70 -6.66 23.62
CA PRO A 27 8.63 -7.13 24.49
C PRO A 27 7.26 -6.71 23.93
N LEU A 28 6.38 -7.67 23.72
CA LEU A 28 5.00 -7.42 23.29
C LEU A 28 4.17 -6.71 24.35
N SER A 29 3.22 -5.89 23.90
CA SER A 29 2.14 -5.38 24.75
C SER A 29 1.27 -6.52 25.28
N SER A 30 0.52 -6.27 26.37
CA SER A 30 -0.37 -7.28 26.96
C SER A 30 -1.45 -7.77 25.99
N GLU A 31 -1.93 -6.89 25.11
CA GLU A 31 -2.94 -7.20 24.09
C GLU A 31 -2.37 -8.08 22.98
N GLU A 32 -1.21 -7.72 22.43
CA GLU A 32 -0.54 -8.50 21.37
C GLU A 32 -0.07 -9.86 21.88
N ARG A 33 0.33 -9.94 23.15
CA ARG A 33 0.75 -11.19 23.77
C ARG A 33 -0.42 -12.15 23.95
N ALA A 34 -1.57 -11.66 24.43
CA ALA A 34 -2.79 -12.46 24.53
C ALA A 34 -3.23 -12.96 23.15
N LEU A 35 -3.18 -12.11 22.13
CA LEU A 35 -3.49 -12.46 20.74
C LEU A 35 -2.54 -13.53 20.18
N LEU A 36 -1.24 -13.40 20.44
CA LEU A 36 -0.23 -14.38 20.01
C LEU A 36 -0.40 -15.73 20.73
N ASP A 37 -0.63 -15.71 22.05
CA ASP A 37 -0.80 -16.93 22.85
C ASP A 37 -2.05 -17.71 22.42
N GLU A 38 -3.16 -17.00 22.17
CA GLU A 38 -4.39 -17.59 21.64
C GLU A 38 -4.17 -18.19 20.24
N ALA A 39 -3.47 -17.48 19.35
CA ALA A 39 -3.16 -17.99 18.01
C ALA A 39 -2.24 -19.21 18.04
N LEU A 40 -1.24 -19.23 18.93
CA LEU A 40 -0.34 -20.37 19.10
C LEU A 40 -1.04 -21.58 19.73
N ALA A 41 -2.10 -21.36 20.52
CA ALA A 41 -2.93 -22.44 21.06
C ALA A 41 -3.78 -23.10 19.96
N GLY A 42 -4.35 -22.30 19.06
CA GLY A 42 -5.24 -22.76 17.98
C GLY A 42 -4.53 -23.31 16.74
N ASP A 43 -3.28 -22.91 16.44
CA ASP A 43 -2.59 -23.28 15.20
C ASP A 43 -1.28 -24.09 15.45
N PRO A 44 -1.28 -25.42 15.20
CA PRO A 44 -0.11 -26.28 15.35
C PRO A 44 1.01 -26.02 14.33
N GLU A 45 0.72 -25.42 13.18
CA GLU A 45 1.73 -25.03 12.19
C GLU A 45 2.41 -23.74 12.62
N LEU A 46 1.63 -22.73 13.02
CA LEU A 46 2.16 -21.47 13.56
C LEU A 46 3.05 -21.71 14.79
N ARG A 47 2.71 -22.70 15.63
CA ARG A 47 3.54 -23.12 16.76
C ARG A 47 4.89 -23.67 16.32
N ARG A 48 4.90 -24.54 15.31
CA ARG A 48 6.14 -25.10 14.73
C ARG A 48 7.00 -23.99 14.12
N ASP A 49 6.39 -23.05 13.42
CA ASP A 49 7.08 -21.90 12.84
C ASP A 49 7.68 -21.01 13.94
N ALA A 50 6.92 -20.69 14.99
CA ALA A 50 7.39 -19.93 16.13
C ALA A 50 8.60 -20.59 16.82
N ASP A 51 8.55 -21.91 17.03
CA ASP A 51 9.66 -22.66 17.61
C ASP A 51 10.89 -22.71 16.69
N SER A 52 10.69 -22.74 15.38
CA SER A 52 11.78 -22.65 14.41
C SER A 52 12.48 -21.28 14.45
N LEU A 53 11.70 -20.19 14.49
CA LEU A 53 12.21 -18.83 14.51
C LEU A 53 12.94 -18.50 15.81
N ARG A 54 12.41 -18.95 16.96
CA ARG A 54 13.09 -18.81 18.25
C ARG A 54 14.43 -19.53 18.26
N ARG A 55 14.49 -20.75 17.73
CA ARG A 55 15.76 -21.50 17.60
C ARG A 55 16.78 -20.78 16.72
N VAL A 56 16.35 -20.21 15.60
CA VAL A 56 17.24 -19.42 14.73
C VAL A 56 17.73 -18.18 15.46
N ARG A 57 16.84 -17.45 16.15
CA ARG A 57 17.22 -16.28 16.97
C ARG A 57 18.23 -16.62 18.05
N ASP A 58 18.06 -17.73 18.76
CA ASP A 58 18.96 -18.14 19.83
C ASP A 58 20.36 -18.52 19.33
N VAL A 59 20.49 -18.87 18.05
CA VAL A 59 21.78 -19.16 17.38
C VAL A 59 22.40 -17.88 16.80
N VAL A 60 21.59 -16.92 16.35
CA VAL A 60 22.05 -15.67 15.74
C VAL A 60 22.09 -14.57 16.81
N ALA A 61 23.27 -14.39 17.42
CA ALA A 61 23.54 -13.23 18.26
C ALA A 61 23.58 -11.97 17.37
N LEU A 62 22.48 -11.24 17.33
CA LEU A 62 22.44 -9.90 16.74
C LEU A 62 23.03 -8.94 17.78
N GLU A 63 24.24 -8.45 17.52
CA GLU A 63 24.77 -7.31 18.25
C GLU A 63 23.84 -6.13 17.99
N THR A 64 23.09 -5.68 19.00
CA THR A 64 22.35 -4.42 18.95
C THR A 64 23.36 -3.30 19.16
N PRO A 65 23.76 -2.55 18.11
CA PRO A 65 24.62 -1.39 18.32
C PRO A 65 23.89 -0.37 19.19
N GLU A 66 24.58 0.17 20.19
CA GLU A 66 24.03 1.16 21.09
C GLU A 66 23.73 2.45 20.28
N PHE A 67 22.45 2.74 20.08
CA PHE A 67 22.02 3.89 19.31
C PHE A 67 22.21 5.17 20.12
N THR A 68 23.24 5.95 19.77
CA THR A 68 23.64 7.19 20.45
C THR A 68 23.06 8.46 19.80
N GLY A 69 22.15 8.32 18.83
CA GLY A 69 21.59 9.43 18.06
C GLY A 69 20.36 10.10 18.69
N ASN A 70 20.16 11.39 18.41
CA ASN A 70 18.92 12.09 18.78
C ASN A 70 17.91 12.06 17.61
N LEU A 71 16.81 11.32 17.76
CA LEU A 71 15.78 11.14 16.73
C LEU A 71 14.73 12.27 16.67
N PHE A 72 14.72 13.17 17.65
CA PHE A 72 13.72 14.24 17.73
C PHE A 72 13.62 15.12 16.46
N PRO A 73 14.72 15.51 15.80
CA PRO A 73 14.67 16.31 14.57
C PRO A 73 14.02 15.55 13.40
N ALA A 74 14.33 14.26 13.25
CA ALA A 74 13.76 13.41 12.20
C ALA A 74 12.27 13.15 12.43
N LEU A 75 11.87 12.96 13.70
CA LEU A 75 10.47 12.84 14.11
C LEU A 75 9.70 14.15 13.88
N ALA A 76 10.28 15.29 14.24
CA ALA A 76 9.68 16.60 13.99
C ALA A 76 9.45 16.84 12.50
N ALA A 77 10.46 16.58 11.65
CA ALA A 77 10.36 16.70 10.20
C ALA A 77 9.28 15.75 9.61
N ARG A 78 9.15 14.53 10.13
CA ARG A 78 8.13 13.56 9.68
C ARG A 78 6.71 13.95 10.10
N ILE A 79 6.55 14.56 11.28
CA ILE A 79 5.25 15.10 11.74
C ILE A 79 4.85 16.32 10.89
N GLU A 80 5.79 17.22 10.60
CA GLU A 80 5.59 18.39 9.73
C GLU A 80 5.19 17.96 8.30
N GLY A 81 5.89 16.97 7.74
CA GLY A 81 5.61 16.41 6.41
C GLY A 81 4.23 15.77 6.29
N ARG A 82 3.78 15.02 7.32
CA ARG A 82 2.41 14.44 7.35
C ARG A 82 1.31 15.50 7.43
N ARG A 83 1.56 16.63 8.12
CA ARG A 83 0.62 17.77 8.17
C ARG A 83 0.50 18.47 6.82
N LEU A 84 1.62 18.62 6.09
CA LEU A 84 1.64 19.22 4.75
C LEU A 84 0.99 18.32 3.70
N ALA A 85 1.21 17.01 3.75
CA ALA A 85 0.58 16.04 2.86
C ALA A 85 -0.95 16.03 3.00
N ARG A 86 -1.49 16.07 4.23
CA ARG A 86 -2.93 16.23 4.48
C ARG A 86 -3.48 17.55 3.91
N ARG A 87 -2.74 18.67 4.04
CA ARG A 87 -3.13 19.97 3.47
C ARG A 87 -3.18 19.98 1.94
N MET A 88 -2.30 19.23 1.28
CA MET A 88 -2.26 19.10 -0.18
C MET A 88 -3.45 18.30 -0.73
N THR A 89 -3.89 17.24 -0.04
CA THR A 89 -5.09 16.47 -0.42
C THR A 89 -6.36 17.31 -0.31
N TYR A 90 -6.50 18.13 0.74
CA TYR A 90 -7.63 19.06 0.89
C TYR A 90 -7.63 20.19 -0.16
N ARG A 91 -6.45 20.67 -0.60
CA ARG A 91 -6.36 21.68 -1.67
C ARG A 91 -6.75 21.15 -3.05
N ARG A 92 -6.49 19.88 -3.36
CA ARG A 92 -6.92 19.25 -4.63
C ARG A 92 -8.44 19.09 -4.72
N VAL A 93 -9.12 18.84 -3.59
CA VAL A 93 -10.60 18.78 -3.54
C VAL A 93 -11.23 20.18 -3.59
N ALA A 94 -10.60 21.20 -2.99
CA ALA A 94 -11.10 22.57 -3.04
C ALA A 94 -10.95 23.25 -4.43
N LEU A 95 -9.96 22.86 -5.23
CA LEU A 95 -9.75 23.41 -6.59
C LEU A 95 -10.69 22.82 -7.65
N ALA A 96 -11.32 21.67 -7.39
CA ALA A 96 -12.35 21.11 -8.29
C ALA A 96 -13.74 21.79 -8.12
N GLY A 97 -13.95 22.57 -7.05
CA GLY A 97 -15.20 23.27 -6.77
C GLY A 97 -15.24 24.75 -7.18
N ALA A 98 -14.17 25.31 -7.74
CA ALA A 98 -14.03 26.76 -7.93
C ALA A 98 -13.73 27.17 -9.40
N VAL A 99 -14.39 26.54 -10.37
CA VAL A 99 -14.30 26.91 -11.80
C VAL A 99 -15.56 27.64 -12.31
N CYS A 100 -16.54 27.93 -11.46
CA CYS A 100 -17.70 28.73 -11.88
C CYS A 100 -17.72 30.11 -11.19
N VAL A 101 -17.64 31.17 -12.03
CA VAL A 101 -17.97 32.60 -11.81
C VAL A 101 -16.77 33.52 -11.44
N PRO A 102 -16.63 34.70 -12.10
CA PRO A 102 -15.45 34.99 -12.93
C PRO A 102 -14.61 36.21 -12.52
N VAL A 103 -13.48 36.34 -13.21
CA VAL A 103 -12.76 37.56 -13.64
C VAL A 103 -13.41 38.89 -13.23
N ALA A 104 -12.80 39.60 -12.28
CA ALA A 104 -12.66 41.06 -12.27
C ALA A 104 -11.92 41.53 -11.00
N LEU A 105 -10.61 41.77 -11.11
CA LEU A 105 -10.00 43.05 -10.72
C LEU A 105 -8.49 42.96 -10.93
N ALA A 106 -8.09 43.57 -12.03
CA ALA A 106 -6.71 43.87 -12.33
C ALA A 106 -6.17 44.94 -11.38
N ALA A 107 -4.87 44.82 -11.15
CA ALA A 107 -3.90 45.90 -11.12
C ALA A 107 -3.65 46.65 -9.80
N VAL A 108 -2.35 47.01 -9.70
CA VAL A 108 -1.71 48.04 -8.86
C VAL A 108 -1.20 47.56 -7.50
N PHE A 109 0.08 47.17 -7.44
CA PHE A 109 1.11 48.05 -6.87
C PHE A 109 2.55 47.58 -7.20
N VAL A 110 3.40 48.57 -7.39
CA VAL A 110 4.81 48.56 -7.82
C VAL A 110 5.76 48.44 -6.61
N LEU A 111 6.95 47.84 -6.84
CA LEU A 111 8.21 47.73 -6.05
C LEU A 111 8.62 48.93 -5.14
N PRO A 112 9.74 48.95 -4.34
CA PRO A 112 10.79 47.94 -4.00
C PRO A 112 11.24 47.91 -2.49
N GLY A 113 12.21 47.05 -2.11
CA GLY A 113 13.26 47.43 -1.13
C GLY A 113 13.55 46.53 0.09
N PHE A 114 14.74 45.91 0.09
CA PHE A 114 15.70 45.68 1.21
C PHE A 114 15.20 45.40 2.64
N PHE A 115 15.58 44.24 3.21
CA PHE A 115 16.55 44.15 4.32
C PHE A 115 17.03 42.69 4.48
N ALA A 116 18.37 42.53 4.52
CA ALA A 116 19.05 41.33 4.95
C ALA A 116 19.04 41.24 6.48
N VAL A 117 18.70 40.08 7.03
CA VAL A 117 19.11 39.65 8.38
C VAL A 117 19.46 38.17 8.32
N SER A 118 20.76 37.88 8.37
CA SER A 118 21.27 36.57 8.78
C SER A 118 20.95 36.32 10.26
N PRO A 119 20.55 35.10 10.62
CA PRO A 119 20.94 34.51 11.88
C PRO A 119 22.05 33.48 11.62
N GLY A 120 23.23 33.76 12.17
CA GLY A 120 24.28 32.75 12.30
C GLY A 120 23.75 31.60 13.16
N GLY A 121 23.57 30.44 12.52
CA GLY A 121 23.33 29.17 13.17
C GLY A 121 24.63 28.40 13.18
N VAL A 122 25.14 28.13 14.37
CA VAL A 122 26.35 27.36 14.65
C VAL A 122 26.28 26.01 13.94
N GLU A 123 27.20 25.77 13.01
CA GLU A 123 27.45 24.47 12.42
C GLU A 123 27.93 23.50 13.51
N MET A 124 27.08 22.54 13.85
CA MET A 124 27.50 21.28 14.43
C MET A 124 27.11 20.21 13.40
N ALA A 125 27.96 20.10 12.39
CA ALA A 125 27.90 19.05 11.38
C ALA A 125 28.20 17.71 12.06
N GLY A 126 27.15 16.97 12.41
CA GLY A 126 27.24 15.52 12.34
C GLY A 126 27.36 15.18 10.86
N GLU A 127 28.53 14.70 10.45
CA GLU A 127 28.81 14.20 9.11
C GLU A 127 27.81 13.07 8.77
N MET A 128 26.65 13.45 8.23
CA MET A 128 25.92 12.54 7.37
C MET A 128 26.83 12.28 6.17
N PRO A 129 27.02 11.02 5.73
CA PRO A 129 27.74 10.78 4.50
C PRO A 129 27.08 11.63 3.41
N SER A 130 27.85 12.54 2.83
CA SER A 130 27.38 13.49 1.84
C SER A 130 26.95 12.71 0.61
N SER A 131 25.66 12.43 0.52
CA SER A 131 25.08 11.72 -0.62
C SER A 131 25.26 12.57 -1.87
N THR A 132 26.13 12.09 -2.76
CA THR A 132 26.35 12.69 -4.07
C THR A 132 25.09 12.59 -4.95
N LEU A 133 24.24 11.60 -4.66
CA LEU A 133 22.99 11.34 -5.34
C LEU A 133 21.82 12.24 -4.85
N ALA A 134 21.99 12.94 -3.71
CA ALA A 134 20.96 13.80 -3.14
C ALA A 134 20.53 14.95 -4.08
N GLY A 135 21.49 15.56 -4.78
CA GLY A 135 21.22 16.61 -5.76
C GLY A 135 20.43 16.10 -6.96
N ASP A 136 20.88 14.99 -7.55
CA ASP A 136 20.22 14.36 -8.69
C ASP A 136 18.79 13.91 -8.35
N LEU A 137 18.57 13.36 -7.15
CA LEU A 137 17.24 13.02 -6.64
C LEU A 137 16.31 14.25 -6.58
N GLN A 138 16.82 15.38 -6.09
CA GLN A 138 16.04 16.61 -6.02
C GLN A 138 15.71 17.14 -7.42
N THR A 139 16.68 17.12 -8.34
CA THR A 139 16.46 17.49 -9.74
C THR A 139 15.43 16.59 -10.41
N ALA A 140 15.52 15.27 -10.23
CA ALA A 140 14.54 14.33 -10.76
C ALA A 140 13.13 14.62 -10.22
N ARG A 141 12.99 14.86 -8.91
CA ARG A 141 11.70 15.24 -8.29
C ARG A 141 11.15 16.55 -8.86
N GLN A 142 12.00 17.54 -9.14
CA GLN A 142 11.59 18.79 -9.78
C GLN A 142 11.09 18.58 -11.22
N LEU A 143 11.79 17.74 -12.00
CA LEU A 143 11.37 17.38 -13.36
C LEU A 143 10.02 16.65 -13.35
N ILE A 144 9.83 15.70 -12.43
CA ILE A 144 8.55 15.00 -12.23
C ILE A 144 7.43 15.98 -11.84
N GLN A 145 7.71 16.94 -10.95
CA GLN A 145 6.73 17.99 -10.59
C GLN A 145 6.38 18.89 -11.79
N ALA A 146 7.34 19.12 -12.70
CA ALA A 146 7.13 19.81 -13.96
C ALA A 146 6.53 18.92 -15.06
N GLN A 147 6.11 17.69 -14.74
CA GLN A 147 5.58 16.69 -15.68
C GLN A 147 6.57 16.20 -16.75
N ASP A 148 7.87 16.50 -16.60
CA ASP A 148 8.94 15.93 -17.42
C ASP A 148 9.41 14.59 -16.84
N TYR A 149 8.55 13.57 -16.96
CA TYR A 149 8.84 12.22 -16.48
C TYR A 149 10.03 11.59 -17.22
N ALA A 150 10.17 11.83 -18.52
CA ALA A 150 11.29 11.30 -19.29
C ALA A 150 12.63 11.91 -18.86
N GLY A 151 12.65 13.22 -18.56
CA GLY A 151 13.79 13.89 -17.97
C GLY A 151 14.14 13.36 -16.59
N GLY A 152 13.14 13.24 -15.71
CA GLY A 152 13.33 12.67 -14.36
C GLY A 152 13.92 11.26 -14.38
N MET A 153 13.37 10.38 -15.23
CA MET A 153 13.86 9.01 -15.40
C MET A 153 15.32 8.97 -15.90
N ARG A 154 15.68 9.84 -16.85
CA ARG A 154 17.05 9.92 -17.38
C ARG A 154 18.05 10.32 -16.28
N VAL A 155 17.71 11.32 -15.47
CA VAL A 155 18.53 11.77 -14.35
C VAL A 155 18.71 10.64 -13.34
N LEU A 156 17.63 9.94 -12.96
CA LEU A 156 17.70 8.83 -12.00
C LEU A 156 18.56 7.67 -12.50
N ASN A 157 18.38 7.25 -13.76
CA ASN A 157 19.19 6.18 -14.35
C ASN A 157 20.68 6.56 -14.40
N GLN A 158 21.01 7.80 -14.76
CA GLN A 158 22.39 8.28 -14.77
C GLN A 158 22.97 8.41 -13.36
N ALA A 159 22.18 8.81 -12.38
CA ALA A 159 22.61 8.92 -10.99
C ALA A 159 22.89 7.55 -10.37
N LEU A 160 21.98 6.59 -10.56
CA LEU A 160 22.11 5.21 -10.08
C LEU A 160 23.28 4.47 -10.74
N ALA A 161 23.50 4.70 -12.04
CA ALA A 161 24.65 4.11 -12.74
C ALA A 161 26.00 4.66 -12.23
N ARG A 162 26.05 5.92 -11.80
CA ARG A 162 27.27 6.55 -11.27
C ARG A 162 27.53 6.19 -9.82
N ASN A 163 26.50 6.12 -9.00
CA ASN A 163 26.63 5.94 -7.55
C ASN A 163 25.66 4.85 -7.03
N PRO A 164 25.88 3.57 -7.38
CA PRO A 164 24.97 2.48 -7.01
C PRO A 164 24.97 2.17 -5.50
N GLU A 165 26.07 2.46 -4.80
CA GLU A 165 26.22 2.21 -3.35
C GLU A 165 25.92 3.45 -2.49
N ASP A 166 25.44 4.55 -3.08
CA ASP A 166 25.07 5.76 -2.32
C ASP A 166 23.95 5.41 -1.32
N PRO A 167 23.98 5.95 -0.08
CA PRO A 167 22.94 5.69 0.92
C PRO A 167 21.52 6.01 0.44
N ARG A 168 21.36 6.88 -0.55
CA ARG A 168 20.06 7.26 -1.14
C ARG A 168 19.74 6.53 -2.45
N ALA A 169 20.57 5.60 -2.89
CA ALA A 169 20.34 4.82 -4.11
C ALA A 169 19.01 4.03 -4.03
N GLY A 170 18.68 3.49 -2.86
CA GLY A 170 17.37 2.85 -2.62
C GLY A 170 16.18 3.79 -2.83
N GLU A 171 16.26 5.06 -2.39
CA GLU A 171 15.21 6.06 -2.65
C GLU A 171 15.04 6.35 -4.15
N ALA A 172 16.16 6.48 -4.87
CA ALA A 172 16.12 6.70 -6.32
C ALA A 172 15.59 5.49 -7.08
N GLN A 173 15.95 4.28 -6.65
CA GLN A 173 15.46 3.04 -7.24
C GLN A 173 13.94 2.89 -7.01
N THR A 174 13.43 3.25 -5.82
CA THR A 174 11.98 3.31 -5.55
C THR A 174 11.28 4.29 -6.49
N LEU A 175 11.79 5.52 -6.60
CA LEU A 175 11.18 6.53 -7.47
C LEU A 175 11.18 6.11 -8.93
N LEU A 176 12.25 5.46 -9.40
CA LEU A 176 12.33 4.92 -10.76
C LEU A 176 11.28 3.82 -10.99
N ALA A 177 11.14 2.88 -10.05
CA ALA A 177 10.15 1.80 -10.13
C ALA A 177 8.71 2.35 -10.14
N ASP A 178 8.42 3.33 -9.28
CA ASP A 178 7.13 4.01 -9.22
C ASP A 178 6.79 4.71 -10.55
N MET A 179 7.78 5.35 -11.19
CA MET A 179 7.56 6.00 -12.50
C MET A 179 7.27 5.01 -13.63
N GLU A 180 8.01 3.90 -13.70
CA GLU A 180 7.77 2.86 -14.71
C GLU A 180 6.37 2.23 -14.54
N PHE A 181 5.90 2.10 -13.29
CA PHE A 181 4.58 1.58 -12.98
C PHE A 181 3.45 2.60 -13.25
N ASP A 182 3.49 3.76 -12.58
CA ASP A 182 2.37 4.72 -12.55
C ASP A 182 2.27 5.58 -13.81
N HIS A 183 3.42 5.95 -14.40
CA HIS A 183 3.47 6.97 -15.45
C HIS A 183 3.73 6.40 -16.84
N PHE A 184 4.65 5.44 -16.96
CA PHE A 184 4.95 4.82 -18.25
C PHE A 184 4.10 3.58 -18.52
N GLN A 185 3.50 2.98 -17.49
CA GLN A 185 2.77 1.70 -17.59
C GLN A 185 3.58 0.61 -18.29
N ARG A 186 4.91 0.66 -18.10
CA ARG A 186 5.88 -0.27 -18.67
C ARG A 186 6.09 -1.40 -17.67
N TYR A 187 5.09 -2.27 -17.56
CA TYR A 187 5.03 -3.28 -16.51
C TYR A 187 6.21 -4.27 -16.47
N PRO A 188 6.77 -4.73 -17.59
CA PRO A 188 8.00 -5.53 -17.57
C PRO A 188 9.16 -4.78 -16.91
N GLU A 189 9.34 -3.51 -17.23
CA GLU A 189 10.41 -2.66 -16.71
C GLU A 189 10.19 -2.24 -15.26
N ALA A 190 8.95 -1.93 -14.89
CA ALA A 190 8.55 -1.70 -13.51
C ALA A 190 8.83 -2.94 -12.64
N HIS A 191 8.47 -4.12 -13.13
CA HIS A 191 8.73 -5.38 -12.43
C HIS A 191 10.23 -5.61 -12.23
N ALA A 192 11.03 -5.40 -13.28
CA ALA A 192 12.49 -5.48 -13.17
C ALA A 192 13.07 -4.43 -12.19
N ALA A 193 12.50 -3.22 -12.13
CA ALA A 193 12.92 -2.17 -11.22
C ALA A 193 12.58 -2.50 -9.75
N TYR A 194 11.39 -3.03 -9.47
CA TYR A 194 11.03 -3.50 -8.12
C TYR A 194 11.80 -4.76 -7.71
N ALA A 195 12.08 -5.68 -8.65
CA ALA A 195 12.95 -6.83 -8.38
C ALA A 195 14.35 -6.38 -7.95
N ARG A 196 14.96 -5.42 -8.67
CA ARG A 196 16.22 -4.80 -8.26
C ARG A 196 16.12 -4.11 -6.91
N LEU A 197 15.04 -3.37 -6.65
CA LEU A 197 14.82 -2.72 -5.36
C LEU A 197 14.81 -3.73 -4.20
N ARG A 198 14.11 -4.86 -4.38
CA ARG A 198 14.02 -5.94 -3.39
C ARG A 198 15.37 -6.62 -3.16
N GLU A 199 16.14 -6.85 -4.22
CA GLU A 199 17.42 -7.57 -4.15
C GLU A 199 18.57 -6.70 -3.64
N GLN A 200 18.67 -5.45 -4.10
CA GLN A 200 19.81 -4.57 -3.84
C GLN A 200 19.58 -3.62 -2.67
N TYR A 201 18.32 -3.25 -2.41
CA TYR A 201 17.94 -2.28 -1.37
C TYR A 201 16.76 -2.80 -0.52
N PRO A 202 16.90 -3.98 0.12
CA PRO A 202 15.80 -4.64 0.82
C PRO A 202 15.20 -3.78 1.95
N GLY A 203 16.00 -2.95 2.62
CA GLY A 203 15.48 -2.01 3.63
C GLY A 203 14.44 -1.05 3.05
N ASN A 204 14.77 -0.39 1.94
CA ASN A 204 13.84 0.53 1.26
C ASN A 204 12.61 -0.18 0.69
N PHE A 205 12.78 -1.41 0.20
CA PHE A 205 11.66 -2.23 -0.27
C PHE A 205 10.68 -2.54 0.87
N MET A 206 11.20 -3.01 2.01
CA MET A 206 10.38 -3.41 3.16
C MET A 206 9.74 -2.23 3.90
N GLU A 207 10.35 -1.04 3.85
CA GLU A 207 9.78 0.18 4.43
C GLU A 207 8.55 0.71 3.68
N SER A 208 8.32 0.27 2.44
CA SER A 208 7.25 0.75 1.57
C SER A 208 6.21 -0.35 1.29
N PRO A 209 5.07 -0.37 2.00
CA PRO A 209 3.98 -1.30 1.71
C PRO A 209 3.50 -1.21 0.25
N ALA A 210 3.52 0.00 -0.33
CA ALA A 210 3.15 0.21 -1.73
C ALA A 210 4.13 -0.48 -2.69
N SER A 211 5.42 -0.52 -2.38
CA SER A 211 6.42 -1.22 -3.21
C SER A 211 6.19 -2.74 -3.17
N ILE A 212 5.86 -3.29 -2.00
CA ILE A 212 5.52 -4.71 -1.84
C ILE A 212 4.26 -5.06 -2.63
N GLU A 213 3.21 -4.25 -2.49
CA GLU A 213 1.94 -4.43 -3.17
C GLU A 213 2.09 -4.39 -4.70
N ARG A 214 2.75 -3.36 -5.24
CA ARG A 214 2.99 -3.22 -6.67
C ARG A 214 3.83 -4.36 -7.21
N PHE A 215 4.86 -4.79 -6.48
CA PHE A 215 5.65 -5.95 -6.86
C PHE A 215 4.78 -7.22 -6.93
N ASN A 216 3.94 -7.48 -5.93
CA ASN A 216 3.06 -8.64 -5.92
C ASN A 216 2.03 -8.60 -7.08
N LEU A 217 1.47 -7.42 -7.38
CA LEU A 217 0.57 -7.23 -8.53
C LEU A 217 1.27 -7.53 -9.85
N LEU A 218 2.50 -7.04 -10.01
CA LEU A 218 3.31 -7.28 -11.20
C LEU A 218 3.69 -8.75 -11.35
N ASP A 219 4.06 -9.42 -10.25
CA ASP A 219 4.44 -10.83 -10.26
C ASP A 219 3.22 -11.72 -10.58
N GLU A 220 2.05 -11.41 -10.02
CA GLU A 220 0.79 -12.10 -10.35
C GLU A 220 0.38 -11.91 -11.82
N ALA A 221 0.58 -10.71 -12.38
CA ALA A 221 0.24 -10.42 -13.77
C ALA A 221 1.30 -10.89 -14.79
N ARG A 222 2.49 -11.29 -14.33
CA ARG A 222 3.61 -11.70 -15.21
C ARG A 222 3.26 -12.88 -16.13
N PRO A 223 2.60 -13.96 -15.67
CA PRO A 223 2.29 -15.11 -16.52
C PRO A 223 1.36 -14.78 -17.71
N SER A 224 0.53 -13.75 -17.57
CA SER A 224 -0.37 -13.28 -18.64
C SER A 224 0.26 -12.19 -19.52
N GLY A 225 1.57 -11.95 -19.38
CA GLY A 225 2.27 -10.87 -20.09
C GLY A 225 1.74 -9.48 -19.69
N TYR A 226 1.29 -9.31 -18.44
CA TYR A 226 0.74 -8.07 -17.89
C TYR A 226 -0.59 -7.61 -18.53
N ALA A 227 -1.24 -8.45 -19.32
CA ALA A 227 -2.50 -8.11 -19.99
C ALA A 227 -3.62 -7.71 -19.01
N THR A 228 -3.64 -8.34 -17.82
CA THR A 228 -4.63 -8.06 -16.79
C THR A 228 -4.44 -6.69 -16.12
N LEU A 229 -3.20 -6.22 -15.97
CA LEU A 229 -2.92 -4.87 -15.48
C LEU A 229 -3.31 -3.81 -16.52
N HIS A 230 -3.02 -4.05 -17.80
CA HIS A 230 -3.50 -3.16 -18.85
C HIS A 230 -5.03 -3.10 -18.90
N ALA A 231 -5.73 -4.21 -18.69
CA ALA A 231 -7.20 -4.21 -18.59
C ALA A 231 -7.70 -3.38 -17.39
N LEU A 232 -6.99 -3.43 -16.25
CA LEU A 232 -7.29 -2.61 -15.08
C LEU A 232 -7.13 -1.10 -15.40
N ASP A 233 -6.07 -0.71 -16.11
CA ASP A 233 -5.88 0.70 -16.51
C ASP A 233 -6.95 1.19 -17.46
N VAL A 234 -7.35 0.35 -18.42
CA VAL A 234 -8.44 0.66 -19.35
C VAL A 234 -9.74 0.87 -18.57
N ALA A 235 -10.01 0.04 -17.55
CA ALA A 235 -11.16 0.21 -16.67
C ALA A 235 -11.11 1.52 -15.88
N ARG A 236 -9.93 1.90 -15.34
CA ARG A 236 -9.72 3.18 -14.65
C ARG A 236 -10.00 4.40 -15.55
N GLY A 237 -9.66 4.31 -16.83
CA GLY A 237 -9.93 5.37 -17.80
C GLY A 237 -11.39 5.45 -18.28
N SER A 238 -12.22 4.45 -17.99
CA SER A 238 -13.52 4.27 -18.61
C SER A 238 -14.68 4.74 -17.71
N HIS A 239 -14.91 6.05 -17.57
CA HIS A 239 -15.90 6.60 -16.62
C HIS A 239 -17.28 5.90 -16.61
N ASP A 240 -17.96 5.78 -17.76
CA ASP A 240 -19.34 5.29 -17.80
C ASP A 240 -19.47 3.75 -17.70
N THR A 241 -18.39 3.02 -18.01
CA THR A 241 -18.40 1.54 -18.04
C THR A 241 -17.42 0.90 -17.06
N ALA A 242 -16.72 1.71 -16.23
CA ALA A 242 -15.68 1.25 -15.31
C ALA A 242 -16.18 0.11 -14.43
N PHE A 243 -17.36 0.25 -13.84
CA PHE A 243 -17.93 -0.77 -12.97
C PHE A 243 -18.06 -2.13 -13.66
N GLN A 244 -18.60 -2.16 -14.88
CA GLN A 244 -18.77 -3.39 -15.67
C GLN A 244 -17.43 -3.97 -16.13
N GLN A 245 -16.44 -3.11 -16.38
CA GLN A 245 -15.10 -3.56 -16.77
C GLN A 245 -14.36 -4.19 -15.58
N TYR A 246 -14.44 -3.59 -14.39
CA TYR A 246 -13.91 -4.20 -13.17
C TYR A 246 -14.62 -5.49 -12.81
N GLU A 247 -15.94 -5.54 -12.94
CA GLU A 247 -16.71 -6.75 -12.70
C GLU A 247 -16.25 -7.92 -13.60
N ARG A 248 -16.06 -7.67 -14.90
CA ARG A 248 -15.50 -8.66 -15.82
C ARG A 248 -14.07 -9.06 -15.44
N LEU A 249 -13.25 -8.10 -14.99
CA LEU A 249 -11.89 -8.37 -14.56
C LEU A 249 -11.85 -9.32 -13.35
N VAL A 250 -12.75 -9.09 -12.37
CA VAL A 250 -12.93 -9.98 -11.21
C VAL A 250 -13.39 -11.36 -11.66
N ALA A 251 -14.39 -11.43 -12.55
CA ALA A 251 -14.93 -12.68 -13.03
C ALA A 251 -13.91 -13.52 -13.83
N GLN A 252 -13.00 -12.87 -14.55
CA GLN A 252 -11.94 -13.55 -15.29
C GLN A 252 -10.77 -14.01 -14.40
N ASN A 253 -10.59 -13.42 -13.22
CA ASN A 253 -9.44 -13.67 -12.34
C ASN A 253 -9.88 -13.87 -10.87
N PRO A 254 -10.83 -14.77 -10.57
CA PRO A 254 -11.38 -14.91 -9.22
C PRO A 254 -10.30 -15.36 -8.24
N GLY A 255 -10.26 -14.70 -7.08
CA GLY A 255 -9.30 -14.98 -6.00
C GLY A 255 -7.91 -14.36 -6.21
N SER A 256 -7.69 -13.62 -7.30
CA SER A 256 -6.43 -12.92 -7.53
C SER A 256 -6.30 -11.63 -6.69
N LEU A 257 -5.07 -11.14 -6.52
CA LEU A 257 -4.79 -9.82 -5.95
C LEU A 257 -5.36 -8.73 -6.86
N LEU A 258 -5.25 -8.88 -8.18
CA LEU A 258 -5.88 -8.03 -9.19
C LEU A 258 -7.39 -7.92 -9.02
N ALA A 259 -8.07 -9.04 -8.76
CA ALA A 259 -9.51 -9.02 -8.47
C ALA A 259 -9.82 -8.24 -7.19
N SER A 260 -8.98 -8.34 -6.16
CA SER A 260 -9.14 -7.56 -4.93
C SER A 260 -8.99 -6.05 -5.20
N VAL A 261 -8.02 -5.64 -6.01
CA VAL A 261 -7.87 -4.24 -6.44
C VAL A 261 -9.08 -3.78 -7.25
N ALA A 262 -9.59 -4.60 -8.18
CA ALA A 262 -10.78 -4.26 -8.94
C ALA A 262 -12.03 -4.11 -8.04
N LEU A 263 -12.17 -4.93 -6.99
CA LEU A 263 -13.24 -4.76 -6.01
C LEU A 263 -13.15 -3.43 -5.25
N GLU A 264 -11.94 -2.98 -4.90
CA GLU A 264 -11.73 -1.67 -4.26
C GLU A 264 -12.18 -0.53 -5.16
N GLU A 265 -11.83 -0.59 -6.44
CA GLU A 265 -12.25 0.40 -7.42
C GLU A 265 -13.78 0.36 -7.61
N MET A 266 -14.40 -0.82 -7.66
CA MET A 266 -15.86 -0.98 -7.69
C MET A 266 -16.52 -0.40 -6.44
N GLN A 267 -15.96 -0.65 -5.26
CA GLN A 267 -16.44 -0.09 -4.00
C GLN A 267 -16.35 1.45 -4.03
N ALA A 268 -15.23 2.00 -4.52
CA ALA A 268 -15.03 3.44 -4.64
C ALA A 268 -16.01 4.11 -5.62
N LEU A 269 -16.40 3.42 -6.71
CA LEU A 269 -17.40 3.92 -7.66
C LEU A 269 -18.82 3.96 -7.09
N VAL A 270 -19.12 3.12 -6.09
CA VAL A 270 -20.46 3.01 -5.49
C VAL A 270 -20.55 3.75 -4.15
N GLY A 271 -19.43 3.90 -3.45
CA GLY A 271 -19.33 4.67 -2.22
C GLY A 271 -19.42 6.17 -2.49
N GLY A 272 -20.38 6.85 -1.85
CA GLY A 272 -20.35 8.31 -1.69
C GLY A 272 -19.20 8.74 -0.76
N PRO A 273 -19.07 10.01 -0.34
CA PRO A 273 -18.08 10.40 0.66
C PRO A 273 -18.30 9.64 1.97
N VAL A 274 -17.53 8.57 2.19
CA VAL A 274 -17.74 7.64 3.30
C VAL A 274 -16.98 8.10 4.53
N SER A 275 -17.69 8.30 5.65
CA SER A 275 -17.12 8.44 6.99
C SER A 275 -16.34 7.17 7.36
N GLY A 276 -15.07 7.29 7.73
CA GLY A 276 -14.19 6.13 7.97
C GLY A 276 -14.71 5.22 9.10
N GLY A 277 -14.97 3.95 8.79
CA GLY A 277 -15.42 2.93 9.73
C GLY A 277 -15.66 1.58 9.04
N ALA A 278 -15.74 0.49 9.80
CA ALA A 278 -16.01 -0.84 9.25
C ALA A 278 -17.42 -0.97 8.67
N GLU A 279 -18.44 -0.44 9.36
CA GLU A 279 -19.83 -0.45 8.91
C GLU A 279 -20.02 0.23 7.56
N SER A 280 -19.30 1.34 7.35
CA SER A 280 -19.42 2.13 6.13
C SER A 280 -18.71 1.45 4.95
N ALA A 281 -17.62 0.73 5.21
CA ALA A 281 -16.98 -0.15 4.24
C ALA A 281 -17.88 -1.34 3.86
N ILE A 282 -18.54 -1.97 4.84
CA ILE A 282 -19.52 -3.05 4.62
C ILE A 282 -20.66 -2.57 3.73
N LEU A 283 -21.31 -1.44 4.07
CA LEU A 283 -22.39 -0.88 3.26
C LEU A 283 -21.94 -0.58 1.81
N ALA A 284 -20.72 -0.10 1.61
CA ALA A 284 -20.19 0.15 0.27
C ALA A 284 -19.96 -1.15 -0.51
N LEU A 285 -19.46 -2.20 0.16
CA LEU A 285 -19.29 -3.53 -0.44
C LEU A 285 -20.62 -4.21 -0.77
N GLU A 286 -21.63 -4.10 0.11
CA GLU A 286 -22.96 -4.62 -0.16
C GLU A 286 -23.59 -3.94 -1.38
N ARG A 287 -23.53 -2.60 -1.45
CA ARG A 287 -24.03 -1.88 -2.62
C ARG A 287 -23.29 -2.24 -3.90
N ALA A 288 -21.97 -2.48 -3.83
CA ALA A 288 -21.20 -2.93 -4.99
C ALA A 288 -21.59 -4.36 -5.39
N ARG A 289 -21.71 -5.29 -4.43
CA ARG A 289 -22.20 -6.65 -4.66
C ARG A 289 -23.58 -6.65 -5.34
N ASP A 290 -24.52 -5.86 -4.84
CA ASP A 290 -25.90 -5.84 -5.34
C ASP A 290 -26.01 -5.27 -6.77
N ARG A 291 -24.99 -4.57 -7.25
CA ARG A 291 -24.87 -4.11 -8.64
C ARG A 291 -24.21 -5.14 -9.56
N CYS A 292 -23.61 -6.19 -9.03
CA CYS A 292 -22.96 -7.22 -9.83
C CYS A 292 -24.00 -8.18 -10.44
N THR A 293 -23.66 -8.66 -11.62
CA THR A 293 -24.36 -9.63 -12.44
C THR A 293 -23.56 -10.93 -12.61
N GLU A 294 -22.22 -10.85 -12.57
CA GLU A 294 -21.32 -12.00 -12.71
C GLU A 294 -21.25 -12.82 -11.41
N PRO A 295 -21.55 -14.14 -11.44
CA PRO A 295 -21.55 -14.98 -10.24
C PRO A 295 -20.21 -15.01 -9.49
N ALA A 296 -19.10 -15.04 -10.23
CA ALA A 296 -17.75 -15.04 -9.66
C ALA A 296 -17.45 -13.72 -8.92
N ALA A 297 -17.92 -12.59 -9.44
CA ALA A 297 -17.77 -11.29 -8.77
C ALA A 297 -18.61 -11.23 -7.49
N ILE A 298 -19.86 -11.71 -7.53
CA ILE A 298 -20.72 -11.83 -6.34
C ILE A 298 -20.07 -12.73 -5.28
N ALA A 299 -19.51 -13.87 -5.69
CA ALA A 299 -18.81 -14.78 -4.78
C ALA A 299 -17.57 -14.14 -4.14
N GLN A 300 -16.79 -13.37 -4.91
CA GLN A 300 -15.65 -12.63 -4.38
C GLN A 300 -16.11 -11.57 -3.36
N PHE A 301 -17.20 -10.84 -3.64
CA PHE A 301 -17.79 -9.89 -2.69
C PHE A 301 -18.31 -10.58 -1.42
N ASN A 302 -18.90 -11.77 -1.53
CA ASN A 302 -19.36 -12.53 -0.36
C ASN A 302 -18.19 -13.00 0.51
N LEU A 303 -17.12 -13.51 -0.10
CA LEU A 303 -15.89 -13.86 0.61
C LEU A 303 -15.31 -12.65 1.35
N ALA A 304 -15.31 -11.50 0.68
CA ALA A 304 -14.91 -10.24 1.25
C ALA A 304 -15.82 -9.86 2.45
N LEU A 305 -17.12 -9.68 2.24
CA LEU A 305 -18.05 -9.32 3.30
C LEU A 305 -17.97 -10.27 4.51
N GLY A 306 -17.84 -11.58 4.29
CA GLY A 306 -17.73 -12.56 5.38
C GLY A 306 -16.52 -12.32 6.28
N GLY A 307 -15.37 -11.97 5.70
CA GLY A 307 -14.18 -11.59 6.46
C GLY A 307 -14.41 -10.34 7.31
N LEU A 308 -15.11 -9.33 6.78
CA LEU A 308 -15.43 -8.11 7.52
C LEU A 308 -16.42 -8.33 8.67
N TYR A 309 -17.47 -9.12 8.44
CA TYR A 309 -18.44 -9.46 9.50
C TYR A 309 -17.77 -10.21 10.65
N CYS A 310 -16.90 -11.17 10.36
CA CYS A 310 -16.12 -11.90 11.34
C CYS A 310 -15.12 -10.98 12.09
N ASP A 311 -14.25 -10.30 11.35
CA ASP A 311 -13.10 -9.62 11.94
C ASP A 311 -13.45 -8.27 12.59
N SER A 312 -14.43 -7.54 12.03
CA SER A 312 -14.74 -6.17 12.45
C SER A 312 -16.02 -6.05 13.28
N LEU A 313 -17.03 -6.90 13.01
CA LEU A 313 -18.31 -6.85 13.71
C LEU A 313 -18.51 -8.03 14.68
N HIS A 314 -17.63 -9.03 14.66
CA HIS A 314 -17.74 -10.27 15.44
C HIS A 314 -19.09 -10.98 15.23
N ASP A 315 -19.64 -10.87 14.01
CA ASP A 315 -20.88 -11.49 13.59
C ASP A 315 -20.57 -12.77 12.79
N GLU A 316 -20.32 -13.85 13.52
CA GLU A 316 -19.92 -15.13 12.96
C GLU A 316 -21.05 -15.80 12.18
N GLU A 317 -22.31 -15.54 12.54
CA GLU A 317 -23.48 -16.11 11.86
C GLU A 317 -23.61 -15.56 10.44
N HIS A 318 -23.53 -14.24 10.29
CA HIS A 318 -23.56 -13.61 8.97
C HIS A 318 -22.30 -13.95 8.15
N ALA A 319 -21.12 -14.00 8.79
CA ALA A 319 -19.90 -14.43 8.13
C ALA A 319 -20.02 -15.86 7.58
N ARG A 320 -20.59 -16.78 8.36
CA ARG A 320 -20.81 -18.17 7.97
C ARG A 320 -21.75 -18.29 6.77
N ASP A 321 -22.86 -17.57 6.75
CA ASP A 321 -23.79 -17.57 5.60
C ASP A 321 -23.08 -17.10 4.32
N LEU A 322 -22.33 -16.00 4.41
CA LEU A 322 -21.59 -15.46 3.26
C LEU A 322 -20.51 -16.42 2.74
N PHE A 323 -19.78 -17.10 3.64
CA PHE A 323 -18.81 -18.11 3.22
C PHE A 323 -19.49 -19.33 2.59
N LEU A 324 -20.61 -19.81 3.14
CA LEU A 324 -21.37 -20.92 2.54
C LEU A 324 -21.88 -20.57 1.14
N ARG A 325 -22.41 -19.35 0.95
CA ARG A 325 -22.79 -18.84 -0.38
C ARG A 325 -21.59 -18.81 -1.33
N THR A 326 -20.42 -18.40 -0.85
CA THR A 326 -19.18 -18.42 -1.64
C THR A 326 -18.79 -19.85 -2.04
N VAL A 327 -18.87 -20.84 -1.15
CA VAL A 327 -18.60 -22.25 -1.48
C VAL A 327 -19.59 -22.77 -2.53
N SER A 328 -20.87 -22.38 -2.43
CA SER A 328 -21.89 -22.79 -3.40
C SER A 328 -21.76 -22.14 -4.78
N SER A 329 -20.90 -21.12 -4.94
CA SER A 329 -20.71 -20.43 -6.23
C SER A 329 -20.06 -21.29 -7.32
N GLY A 330 -19.36 -22.37 -6.92
CA GLY A 330 -18.67 -23.27 -7.83
C GLY A 330 -17.28 -22.80 -8.27
N GLU A 331 -16.84 -21.61 -7.86
CA GLU A 331 -15.51 -21.08 -8.18
C GLU A 331 -14.43 -21.76 -7.32
N PRO A 332 -13.47 -22.53 -7.88
CA PRO A 332 -12.57 -23.36 -7.09
C PRO A 332 -11.65 -22.56 -6.15
N SER A 333 -11.08 -21.45 -6.64
CA SER A 333 -10.15 -20.61 -5.86
C SER A 333 -10.86 -19.94 -4.67
N LEU A 334 -12.11 -19.52 -4.85
CA LEU A 334 -12.93 -18.88 -3.82
C LEU A 334 -13.53 -19.89 -2.85
N SER A 335 -13.97 -21.03 -3.36
CA SER A 335 -14.53 -22.12 -2.55
C SER A 335 -13.50 -22.65 -1.55
N LEU A 336 -12.26 -22.86 -1.99
CA LEU A 336 -11.17 -23.29 -1.09
C LEU A 336 -10.93 -22.27 0.03
N ARG A 337 -10.88 -20.97 -0.30
CA ARG A 337 -10.67 -19.91 0.69
C ARG A 337 -11.85 -19.79 1.66
N ALA A 338 -13.07 -19.89 1.17
CA ALA A 338 -14.27 -19.87 2.00
C ALA A 338 -14.34 -21.07 2.95
N GLN A 339 -13.94 -22.27 2.49
CA GLN A 339 -13.82 -23.46 3.35
C GLN A 339 -12.78 -23.28 4.45
N GLN A 340 -11.62 -22.69 4.14
CA GLN A 340 -10.60 -22.37 5.13
C GLN A 340 -11.10 -21.35 6.16
N ALA A 341 -11.88 -20.35 5.74
CA ALA A 341 -12.49 -19.38 6.65
C ALA A 341 -13.56 -20.04 7.54
N LEU A 342 -14.40 -20.90 6.97
CA LEU A 342 -15.41 -21.66 7.72
C LEU A 342 -14.81 -22.60 8.77
N ALA A 343 -13.69 -23.25 8.45
CA ALA A 343 -12.99 -24.11 9.41
C ALA A 343 -12.56 -23.33 10.66
N ARG A 344 -12.10 -22.08 10.48
CA ARG A 344 -11.68 -21.21 11.60
C ARG A 344 -12.82 -20.68 12.46
N LEU A 345 -14.06 -20.66 11.94
CA LEU A 345 -15.25 -20.27 12.71
C LEU A 345 -15.84 -21.45 13.52
N GLY A 346 -15.42 -22.68 13.23
CA GLY A 346 -15.94 -23.89 13.87
C GLY A 346 -15.11 -24.38 15.06
N ASP A 347 -13.94 -23.80 15.28
CA ASP A 347 -12.99 -24.10 16.37
C ASP A 347 -13.12 -23.08 17.51
#